data_AF-A0A8J4CGN8-F1
#
_entry.id   AF-A0A8J4CGN8-F1
#
_cell.length_a   1.000
_cell.length_b   1.000
_cell.length_c   1.000
_cell.angle_alpha   90.00
_cell.angle_beta   90.00
_cell.angle_gamma   90.00
#
_symmetry.space_group_name_H-M   'P 1'
#
loop_
_entity.id
_entity.type
_entity.pdbx_description
1 polymer ?
#
loop_
_entity_poly.entity_id
_entity_poly.type
_entity_poly.pdbx_seq_one_letter_code
_entity_poly.pdbx_strand_id
1 'polypeptide(L)'
;MEKRSTDCCLVFFRFVNVITSISAILCLVALSMAIVEAPPFTDTVHMKAQILRLYGILWAAGLALIETEFEWLMQLCRIMEFWTARGLCQAFLAIMTLELVHSTGNSDFDKSVRLYRTVSAFCLLGCSGFYILGGVLCLGTLRNARYKRFVERQRVERDLESLDKQREELNRLLAAYTKE
;
A
#
# COMPACT_ATOMS: atom_id res chain seq x y z
N MET A 1 -25.37 2.81 7.27
CA MET A 1 -24.44 3.90 6.89
C MET A 1 -23.02 3.44 6.57
N GLU A 2 -22.63 2.18 6.81
CA GLU A 2 -21.24 1.69 6.61
C GLU A 2 -20.81 1.56 5.12
N LYS A 3 -21.76 1.41 4.18
CA LYS A 3 -21.48 1.20 2.75
C LYS A 3 -20.84 2.43 2.06
N ARG A 4 -21.22 3.66 2.45
CA ARG A 4 -20.80 4.91 1.80
C ARG A 4 -19.33 5.30 2.10
N SER A 5 -18.81 4.88 3.25
CA SER A 5 -17.43 5.21 3.66
C SER A 5 -16.38 4.38 2.89
N THR A 6 -16.71 3.12 2.60
CA THR A 6 -15.85 2.22 1.81
C THR A 6 -15.68 2.73 0.38
N ASP A 7 -16.73 3.29 -0.22
CA ASP A 7 -16.68 3.81 -1.59
C ASP A 7 -15.79 5.06 -1.70
N CYS A 8 -15.85 5.99 -0.73
CA CYS A 8 -14.98 7.17 -0.71
C CYS A 8 -13.50 6.82 -0.49
N CYS A 9 -13.22 5.92 0.45
CA CYS A 9 -11.86 5.43 0.66
C CYS A 9 -11.31 4.78 -0.62
N LEU A 10 -12.09 3.92 -1.28
CA LEU A 10 -11.65 3.19 -2.48
C LEU A 10 -11.34 4.13 -3.67
N VAL A 11 -12.10 5.22 -3.83
CA VAL A 11 -11.84 6.25 -4.84
C VAL A 11 -10.57 7.04 -4.53
N PHE A 12 -10.41 7.50 -3.28
CA PHE A 12 -9.20 8.19 -2.83
C PHE A 12 -7.95 7.32 -3.05
N PHE A 13 -8.07 6.05 -2.72
CA PHE A 13 -7.03 5.04 -2.86
C PHE A 13 -6.59 4.80 -4.31
N ARG A 14 -7.53 4.77 -5.24
CA ARG A 14 -7.22 4.69 -6.67
C ARG A 14 -6.48 5.94 -7.17
N PHE A 15 -6.82 7.11 -6.63
CA PHE A 15 -6.16 8.37 -6.96
C PHE A 15 -4.71 8.42 -6.46
N VAL A 16 -4.47 7.96 -5.23
CA VAL A 16 -3.11 7.85 -4.66
C VAL A 16 -2.27 6.88 -5.49
N ASN A 17 -2.82 5.75 -5.94
CA ASN A 17 -2.11 4.80 -6.82
C ASN A 17 -1.63 5.45 -8.13
N VAL A 18 -2.47 6.28 -8.76
CA VAL A 18 -2.11 7.02 -9.99
C VAL A 18 -0.98 8.01 -9.72
N ILE A 19 -1.06 8.76 -8.62
CA ILE A 19 -0.01 9.71 -8.22
C ILE A 19 1.32 8.98 -7.99
N THR A 20 1.29 7.82 -7.34
CA THR A 20 2.50 7.04 -7.09
C THR A 20 3.10 6.49 -8.37
N SER A 21 2.28 6.00 -9.30
CA SER A 21 2.76 5.57 -10.61
C SER A 21 3.49 6.70 -11.35
N ILE A 22 2.92 7.91 -11.38
CA ILE A 22 3.54 9.09 -11.97
C ILE A 22 4.87 9.43 -11.26
N SER A 23 4.88 9.39 -9.91
CA SER A 23 6.09 9.63 -9.12
C SER A 23 7.19 8.59 -9.39
N ALA A 24 6.83 7.30 -9.53
CA ALA A 24 7.78 6.23 -9.81
C ALA A 24 8.40 6.39 -11.20
N ILE A 25 7.60 6.75 -12.21
CA ILE A 25 8.08 7.06 -13.56
C ILE A 25 9.04 8.26 -13.54
N LEU A 26 8.67 9.34 -12.83
CA LEU A 26 9.53 10.51 -12.68
C LEU A 26 10.88 10.17 -12.01
N CYS A 27 10.88 9.32 -11.00
CA CYS A 27 12.11 8.85 -10.35
C CYS A 27 12.95 7.97 -11.27
N LEU A 28 12.33 7.11 -12.07
CA LEU A 28 13.03 6.28 -13.05
C LEU A 28 13.75 7.15 -14.09
N VAL A 29 13.09 8.20 -14.59
CA VAL A 29 13.66 9.17 -15.52
C VAL A 29 14.80 9.98 -14.87
N ALA A 30 14.66 10.39 -13.61
CA ALA A 30 15.71 11.11 -12.89
C ALA A 30 16.93 10.23 -12.54
N LEU A 31 16.73 8.93 -12.38
CA LEU A 31 17.81 7.97 -12.17
C LEU A 31 18.55 7.66 -13.49
N SER A 32 17.84 7.56 -14.61
CA SER A 32 18.44 7.30 -15.92
C SER A 32 19.25 8.48 -16.47
N MET A 33 18.79 9.72 -16.27
CA MET A 33 19.54 10.92 -16.69
C MET A 33 20.94 10.99 -16.05
N ALA A 34 21.09 10.58 -14.79
CA ALA A 34 22.39 10.60 -14.12
C ALA A 34 23.35 9.47 -14.54
N ILE A 35 22.89 8.49 -15.33
CA ILE A 35 23.79 7.52 -15.98
C ILE A 35 24.38 8.12 -17.25
N VAL A 36 23.56 8.84 -18.03
CA VAL A 36 24.00 9.45 -19.30
C VAL A 36 25.15 10.44 -19.07
N GLU A 37 25.16 11.10 -17.91
CA GLU A 37 26.17 12.09 -17.55
C GLU A 37 27.32 11.54 -16.70
N ALA A 38 27.31 10.25 -16.33
CA ALA A 38 28.36 9.68 -15.50
C ALA A 38 29.66 9.46 -16.31
N PRO A 39 30.81 10.03 -15.89
CA PRO A 39 32.09 9.80 -16.55
C PRO A 39 32.57 8.35 -16.40
N PRO A 40 33.42 7.86 -17.32
CA PRO A 40 33.77 6.44 -17.42
C PRO A 40 34.60 5.94 -16.24
N PHE A 41 34.48 4.64 -16.00
CA PHE A 41 35.10 3.85 -14.94
C PHE A 41 36.62 4.05 -14.87
N THR A 42 37.12 4.79 -13.88
CA THR A 42 38.58 4.90 -13.64
C THR A 42 38.98 4.56 -12.21
N ASP A 43 38.10 4.67 -11.20
CA ASP A 43 38.46 4.42 -9.79
C ASP A 43 37.50 3.49 -9.03
N THR A 44 38.06 2.67 -8.13
CA THR A 44 37.34 1.69 -7.28
C THR A 44 36.31 2.32 -6.33
N VAL A 45 36.50 3.60 -5.97
CA VAL A 45 35.54 4.39 -5.17
C VAL A 45 34.26 4.68 -5.96
N HIS A 46 34.36 4.86 -7.28
CA HIS A 46 33.22 5.11 -8.16
C HIS A 46 32.44 3.83 -8.50
N MET A 47 33.07 2.65 -8.42
CA MET A 47 32.39 1.36 -8.65
C MET A 47 31.24 1.11 -7.67
N LYS A 48 31.44 1.36 -6.37
CA LYS A 48 30.39 1.14 -5.36
C LYS A 48 29.20 2.08 -5.59
N ALA A 49 29.47 3.34 -5.93
CA ALA A 49 28.45 4.33 -6.24
C ALA A 49 27.66 3.97 -7.52
N GLN A 50 28.33 3.45 -8.56
CA GLN A 50 27.66 3.02 -9.79
C GLN A 50 26.82 1.75 -9.61
N ILE A 51 27.28 0.77 -8.83
CA ILE A 51 26.49 -0.43 -8.50
C ILE A 51 25.22 -0.03 -7.74
N LEU A 52 25.32 0.89 -6.77
CA LEU A 52 24.17 1.38 -6.03
C LEU A 52 23.16 2.10 -6.95
N ARG A 53 23.64 2.86 -7.95
CA ARG A 53 22.79 3.51 -8.96
C ARG A 53 22.05 2.50 -9.83
N LEU A 54 22.74 1.47 -10.31
CA LEU A 54 22.13 0.38 -11.10
C LEU A 54 21.08 -0.38 -10.29
N TYR A 55 21.38 -0.67 -9.02
CA TYR A 55 20.42 -1.31 -8.11
C TYR A 55 19.19 -0.42 -7.87
N GLY A 56 19.39 0.88 -7.68
CA GLY A 56 18.31 1.85 -7.54
C GLY A 56 17.40 1.93 -8.76
N ILE A 57 17.95 1.88 -9.98
CA ILE A 57 17.16 1.84 -11.22
C ILE A 57 16.37 0.55 -11.34
N LEU A 58 17.00 -0.59 -11.05
CA LEU A 58 16.32 -1.87 -11.08
C LEU A 58 15.15 -1.90 -10.08
N TRP A 59 15.35 -1.34 -8.89
CA TRP A 59 14.29 -1.19 -7.88
C TRP A 59 13.19 -0.22 -8.33
N ALA A 60 13.54 0.94 -8.90
CA ALA A 60 12.58 1.91 -9.40
C ALA A 60 11.73 1.32 -10.54
N ALA A 61 12.36 0.58 -11.46
CA ALA A 61 11.68 -0.14 -12.53
C ALA A 61 10.78 -1.25 -11.99
N GLY A 62 11.26 -2.04 -11.03
CA GLY A 62 10.44 -3.06 -10.36
C GLY A 62 9.21 -2.43 -9.68
N LEU A 63 9.39 -1.30 -9.01
CA LEU A 63 8.29 -0.59 -8.37
C LEU A 63 7.30 -0.01 -9.39
N ALA A 64 7.77 0.54 -10.50
CA ALA A 64 6.91 1.01 -11.59
C ALA A 64 6.11 -0.16 -12.22
N LEU A 65 6.71 -1.34 -12.37
CA LEU A 65 6.05 -2.56 -12.86
C LEU A 65 4.99 -3.09 -11.86
N ILE A 66 5.27 -2.99 -10.57
CA ILE A 66 4.31 -3.31 -9.50
C ILE A 66 3.10 -2.37 -9.56
N GLU A 67 3.35 -1.06 -9.67
CA GLU A 67 2.30 -0.03 -9.70
C GLU A 67 1.44 -0.11 -10.97
N THR A 68 2.00 -0.60 -12.08
CA THR A 68 1.29 -0.82 -13.35
C THR A 68 0.51 -2.14 -13.40
N GLU A 69 0.36 -2.83 -12.26
CA GLU A 69 -0.46 -4.03 -12.09
C GLU A 69 -0.15 -5.13 -13.12
N PHE A 70 1.15 -5.36 -13.40
CA PHE A 70 1.55 -6.44 -14.30
C PHE A 70 1.11 -7.81 -13.72
N GLU A 71 0.21 -8.49 -14.44
CA GLU A 71 -0.44 -9.73 -13.98
C GLU A 71 0.57 -10.82 -13.58
N TRP A 72 1.67 -10.95 -14.33
CA TRP A 72 2.74 -11.92 -14.06
C TRP A 72 3.49 -11.66 -12.74
N LEU A 73 3.73 -10.38 -12.43
CA LEU A 73 4.49 -9.98 -11.24
C LEU A 73 3.63 -10.09 -9.97
N MET A 74 2.34 -9.76 -10.07
CA MET A 74 1.37 -9.95 -8.99
C MET A 74 1.21 -11.42 -8.60
N GLN A 75 1.36 -12.33 -9.57
CA GLN A 75 1.28 -13.76 -9.33
C GLN A 75 2.52 -14.31 -8.58
N LEU A 76 3.70 -13.73 -8.85
CA LEU A 76 4.97 -14.08 -8.21
C LEU A 76 5.12 -13.43 -6.81
N CYS A 77 4.51 -12.26 -6.60
CA CYS A 77 4.54 -11.52 -5.35
C CYS A 77 3.13 -11.37 -4.74
N ARG A 78 2.51 -12.46 -4.27
CA ARG A 78 1.20 -12.42 -3.59
C ARG A 78 1.17 -11.55 -2.32
N ILE A 79 2.33 -11.34 -1.70
CA ILE A 79 2.52 -10.42 -0.57
C ILE A 79 2.28 -8.95 -0.97
N MET A 80 2.43 -8.61 -2.26
CA MET A 80 2.25 -7.24 -2.78
C MET A 80 0.79 -6.84 -3.01
N GLU A 81 -0.17 -7.74 -2.77
CA GLU A 81 -1.58 -7.35 -2.58
C GLU A 81 -1.77 -6.52 -1.30
N PHE A 82 -0.85 -6.64 -0.32
CA PHE A 82 -0.90 -5.80 0.86
C PHE A 82 -0.39 -4.39 0.56
N TRP A 83 -1.28 -3.43 0.77
CA TRP A 83 -1.03 -2.00 0.64
C TRP A 83 0.17 -1.53 1.46
N THR A 84 0.32 -2.08 2.66
CA THR A 84 1.48 -1.82 3.54
C THR A 84 2.79 -2.27 2.93
N ALA A 85 2.81 -3.39 2.18
CA ALA A 85 4.01 -3.88 1.50
C ALA A 85 4.40 -2.94 0.35
N ARG A 86 3.44 -2.44 -0.42
CA ARG A 86 3.66 -1.42 -1.47
C ARG A 86 4.27 -0.13 -0.90
N GLY A 87 3.68 0.38 0.19
CA GLY A 87 4.20 1.56 0.89
C GLY A 87 5.62 1.33 1.44
N LEU A 88 5.92 0.14 1.96
CA LEU A 88 7.26 -0.19 2.45
C LEU A 88 8.30 -0.20 1.32
N CYS A 89 7.96 -0.75 0.15
CA CYS A 89 8.82 -0.73 -1.03
C CYS A 89 9.08 0.71 -1.53
N GLN A 90 8.05 1.57 -1.53
CA GLN A 90 8.21 3.00 -1.85
C GLN A 90 9.13 3.72 -0.87
N ALA A 91 8.97 3.48 0.44
CA ALA A 91 9.83 4.05 1.47
C ALA A 91 11.28 3.61 1.31
N PHE A 92 11.51 2.32 1.01
CA PHE A 92 12.84 1.79 0.74
C PHE A 92 13.49 2.46 -0.47
N LEU A 93 12.77 2.59 -1.59
CA LEU A 93 13.26 3.28 -2.78
C LEU A 93 13.60 4.76 -2.49
N ALA A 94 12.80 5.44 -1.65
CA ALA A 94 13.04 6.83 -1.29
C ALA A 94 14.34 6.99 -0.47
N ILE A 95 14.59 6.10 0.50
CA ILE A 95 15.83 6.09 1.29
C ILE A 95 17.03 5.83 0.39
N MET A 96 16.94 4.86 -0.51
CA MET A 96 18.00 4.58 -1.50
C MET A 96 18.28 5.79 -2.40
N THR A 97 17.23 6.50 -2.82
CA THR A 97 17.37 7.71 -3.64
C THR A 97 18.07 8.83 -2.87
N LEU A 98 17.78 8.99 -1.57
CA LEU A 98 18.43 9.94 -0.68
C LEU A 98 19.93 9.67 -0.51
N GLU A 99 20.32 8.40 -0.41
CA GLU A 99 21.74 8.03 -0.30
C GLU A 99 22.49 8.32 -1.61
N LEU A 100 21.85 8.07 -2.75
CA LEU A 100 22.40 8.36 -4.08
C LEU A 100 22.57 9.87 -4.35
N VAL A 101 21.72 10.71 -3.76
CA VAL A 101 21.83 12.18 -3.78
C VAL A 101 23.08 12.66 -3.06
N HIS A 102 23.43 12.02 -1.93
CA HIS A 102 24.54 12.44 -1.09
C HIS A 102 25.92 12.15 -1.73
N SER A 103 25.99 11.19 -2.64
CA SER A 103 27.23 10.70 -3.25
C SER A 103 27.65 11.43 -4.54
N THR A 104 26.90 12.46 -4.97
CA THR A 104 27.14 13.14 -6.27
C THR A 104 28.05 14.37 -6.11
N GLY A 105 28.85 14.68 -7.14
CA GLY A 105 29.89 15.72 -7.16
C GLY A 105 29.38 17.18 -7.09
N ASN A 106 30.33 18.12 -7.10
CA ASN A 106 30.12 19.55 -6.77
C ASN A 106 29.84 20.44 -8.01
N SER A 107 29.27 19.89 -9.09
CA SER A 107 28.94 20.69 -10.28
C SER A 107 27.60 21.43 -10.14
N ASP A 108 27.39 22.54 -10.84
CA ASP A 108 26.15 23.33 -10.74
C ASP A 108 24.94 22.61 -11.35
N PHE A 109 25.15 21.73 -12.33
CA PHE A 109 24.10 20.84 -12.86
C PHE A 109 23.76 19.71 -11.86
N ASP A 110 24.76 19.20 -11.13
CA ASP A 110 24.50 18.24 -10.04
C ASP A 110 23.62 18.86 -8.94
N LYS A 111 23.68 20.18 -8.69
CA LYS A 111 22.82 20.82 -7.68
C LYS A 111 21.34 20.77 -8.07
N SER A 112 20.99 21.02 -9.33
CA SER A 112 19.58 20.98 -9.77
C SER A 112 19.04 19.56 -9.78
N VAL A 113 19.84 18.59 -10.23
CA VAL A 113 19.50 17.16 -10.18
C VAL A 113 19.37 16.67 -8.73
N ARG A 114 20.26 17.12 -7.84
CA ARG A 114 20.22 16.83 -6.40
C ARG A 114 18.94 17.37 -5.76
N LEU A 115 18.59 18.63 -6.06
CA LEU A 115 17.35 19.24 -5.55
C LEU A 115 16.12 18.45 -6.01
N TYR A 116 16.06 18.09 -7.30
CA TYR A 116 14.94 17.34 -7.86
C TYR A 116 14.78 15.96 -7.18
N ARG A 117 15.89 15.24 -7.01
CA ARG A 117 15.87 13.93 -6.35
C ARG A 117 15.47 14.03 -4.88
N THR A 118 15.98 15.02 -4.14
CA THR A 118 15.60 15.25 -2.75
C THR A 118 14.10 15.53 -2.63
N VAL A 119 13.55 16.40 -3.48
CA VAL A 119 12.10 16.68 -3.50
C VAL A 119 11.31 15.41 -3.85
N SER A 120 11.75 14.65 -4.87
CA SER A 120 11.09 13.39 -5.24
C SER A 120 11.10 12.37 -4.10
N ALA A 121 12.22 12.27 -3.36
CA ALA A 121 12.37 11.34 -2.24
C ALA A 121 11.45 11.73 -1.08
N PHE A 122 11.34 13.03 -0.75
CA PHE A 122 10.39 13.49 0.27
C PHE A 122 8.93 13.29 -0.15
N CYS A 123 8.59 13.51 -1.42
CA CYS A 123 7.26 13.21 -1.95
C CYS A 123 6.94 11.71 -1.86
N LEU A 124 7.88 10.83 -2.22
CA LEU A 124 7.76 9.39 -2.07
C LEU A 124 7.63 8.96 -0.61
N LEU A 125 8.42 9.53 0.30
CA LEU A 125 8.30 9.26 1.73
C LEU A 125 6.93 9.66 2.27
N GLY A 126 6.45 10.86 1.93
CA GLY A 126 5.11 11.31 2.30
C GLY A 126 4.02 10.37 1.76
N CYS A 127 4.10 10.04 0.46
CA CYS A 127 3.15 9.14 -0.19
C CYS A 127 3.14 7.74 0.45
N SER A 128 4.33 7.19 0.71
CA SER A 128 4.49 5.88 1.37
C SER A 128 3.88 5.86 2.78
N GLY A 129 4.03 6.95 3.54
CA GLY A 129 3.43 7.11 4.85
C GLY A 129 1.91 7.09 4.79
N PHE A 130 1.31 7.83 3.83
CA PHE A 130 -0.13 7.77 3.58
C PHE A 130 -0.59 6.38 3.12
N TYR A 131 0.22 5.68 2.33
CA TYR A 131 -0.09 4.33 1.84
C TYR A 131 -0.10 3.29 2.97
N ILE A 132 0.88 3.35 3.87
CA ILE A 132 0.96 2.50 5.07
C ILE A 132 -0.20 2.81 6.01
N LEU A 133 -0.44 4.10 6.29
CA LEU A 133 -1.51 4.53 7.18
C LEU A 133 -2.87 4.11 6.61
N GLY A 134 -3.11 4.36 5.32
CA GLY A 134 -4.29 3.91 4.59
C GLY A 134 -4.46 2.39 4.62
N GLY A 135 -3.40 1.62 4.37
CA GLY A 135 -3.42 0.16 4.44
C GLY A 135 -3.78 -0.36 5.84
N VAL A 136 -3.18 0.21 6.89
CA VAL A 136 -3.43 -0.17 8.28
C VAL A 136 -4.87 0.19 8.70
N LEU A 137 -5.36 1.40 8.39
CA LEU A 137 -6.73 1.79 8.70
C LEU A 137 -7.76 0.99 7.88
N CYS A 138 -7.47 0.68 6.61
CA CYS A 138 -8.41 -0.04 5.76
C CYS A 138 -8.49 -1.54 6.12
N LEU A 139 -7.35 -2.16 6.47
CA LEU A 139 -7.34 -3.50 7.06
C LEU A 139 -8.03 -3.51 8.42
N GLY A 140 -7.82 -2.48 9.25
CA GLY A 140 -8.48 -2.33 10.55
C GLY A 140 -10.00 -2.22 10.44
N THR A 141 -10.50 -1.39 9.53
CA THR A 141 -11.95 -1.22 9.30
C THR A 141 -12.58 -2.46 8.67
N LEU A 142 -11.91 -3.10 7.71
CA LEU A 142 -12.40 -4.35 7.12
C LEU A 142 -12.43 -5.50 8.14
N ARG A 143 -11.40 -5.60 8.99
CA ARG A 143 -11.36 -6.57 10.09
C ARG A 143 -12.47 -6.31 11.09
N ASN A 144 -12.71 -5.05 11.46
CA ASN A 144 -13.79 -4.66 12.36
C ASN A 144 -15.18 -4.95 11.76
N ALA A 145 -15.38 -4.68 10.46
CA ALA A 145 -16.63 -4.98 9.77
C ALA A 145 -16.91 -6.50 9.69
N ARG A 146 -15.88 -7.32 9.39
CA ARG A 146 -16.01 -8.79 9.43
C ARG A 146 -16.31 -9.29 10.84
N TYR A 147 -15.65 -8.72 11.84
CA TYR A 147 -15.88 -9.07 13.25
C TYR A 147 -17.33 -8.76 13.68
N LYS A 148 -17.85 -7.58 13.35
CA LYS A 148 -19.26 -7.23 13.61
C LYS A 148 -20.23 -8.21 12.96
N ARG A 149 -20.03 -8.57 11.69
CA ARG A 149 -20.89 -9.55 10.99
C ARG A 149 -20.86 -10.93 11.65
N PHE A 150 -19.70 -11.35 12.16
CA PHE A 150 -19.58 -12.62 12.87
C PHE A 150 -20.35 -12.58 14.21
N VAL A 151 -20.21 -11.49 14.97
CA VAL A 151 -20.93 -11.30 16.24
C VAL A 151 -22.45 -11.16 16.02
N GLU A 152 -22.90 -10.47 14.98
CA GLU A 152 -24.32 -10.36 14.63
C GLU A 152 -24.94 -11.71 14.29
N ARG A 153 -24.24 -12.59 13.55
CA ARG A 153 -24.73 -13.95 13.28
C ARG A 153 -24.95 -14.75 14.57
N GLN A 154 -23.98 -14.71 15.49
CA GLN A 154 -24.11 -15.37 16.79
C GLN A 154 -25.23 -14.77 17.66
N ARG A 155 -25.55 -13.49 17.46
CA ARG A 155 -26.68 -12.85 18.15
C ARG A 155 -28.02 -13.34 17.60
N VAL A 156 -28.14 -13.40 16.27
CA VAL A 156 -29.35 -13.89 15.58
C VAL A 156 -29.64 -15.36 15.93
N GLU A 157 -28.61 -16.20 16.04
CA GLU A 157 -28.78 -17.61 16.45
C GLU A 157 -29.33 -17.72 17.88
N ARG A 158 -28.80 -16.95 18.84
CA ARG A 158 -29.30 -16.95 20.22
C ARG A 158 -30.72 -16.40 20.35
N ASP A 159 -31.04 -15.37 19.57
CA ASP A 159 -32.38 -14.80 19.56
C ASP A 159 -33.40 -15.82 19.00
N LEU A 160 -33.02 -16.60 17.98
CA LEU A 160 -33.82 -17.71 17.45
C LEU A 160 -34.12 -18.78 18.50
N GLU A 161 -33.12 -19.25 19.24
CA GLU A 161 -33.31 -20.24 20.32
C GLU A 161 -34.25 -19.74 21.42
N SER A 162 -34.22 -18.45 21.74
CA SER A 162 -35.09 -17.87 22.75
C SER A 162 -36.56 -17.81 22.30
N LEU A 163 -36.79 -17.55 21.02
CA LEU A 163 -38.14 -17.52 20.43
C LEU A 163 -38.76 -18.92 20.34
N ASP A 164 -37.96 -19.95 20.01
CA ASP A 164 -38.44 -21.33 19.99
C ASP A 164 -38.88 -21.80 21.38
N LYS A 165 -38.14 -21.45 22.43
CA LYS A 165 -38.55 -21.76 23.82
C LYS A 165 -39.87 -21.10 24.21
N GLN A 166 -40.03 -19.82 23.88
CA GLN A 166 -41.29 -19.11 24.14
C GLN A 166 -42.45 -19.71 23.35
N ARG A 167 -42.20 -20.14 22.10
CA ARG A 167 -43.18 -20.86 21.28
C ARG A 167 -43.62 -22.18 21.92
N GLU A 168 -42.67 -22.97 22.43
CA GLU A 168 -42.98 -24.22 23.13
C GLU A 168 -43.80 -24.00 24.41
N GLU A 169 -43.41 -23.01 25.23
CA GLU A 169 -44.16 -22.65 26.44
C GLU A 169 -45.60 -22.24 26.11
N LEU A 170 -45.78 -21.40 25.09
CA LEU A 170 -47.11 -20.93 24.68
C LEU A 170 -47.97 -22.08 24.12
N ASN A 171 -47.37 -22.98 23.34
CA ASN A 171 -48.07 -24.17 22.83
C ASN A 171 -48.50 -25.12 23.96
N ARG A 172 -47.69 -25.29 25.01
CA ARG A 172 -48.06 -26.09 26.18
C ARG A 172 -49.25 -25.50 26.92
N LEU A 173 -49.29 -24.18 27.11
CA LEU A 173 -50.41 -23.48 27.75
C LEU A 173 -51.69 -23.60 26.92
N LEU A 174 -51.62 -23.41 25.60
CA LEU A 174 -52.77 -23.58 24.70
C LEU A 174 -53.31 -25.01 24.71
N ALA A 175 -52.42 -26.01 24.70
CA ALA A 175 -52.83 -27.42 24.75
C ALA A 175 -53.48 -27.81 26.09
N ALA A 176 -53.11 -27.16 27.19
CA ALA A 176 -53.77 -27.33 28.48
C ALA A 176 -55.18 -26.71 28.47
N TYR A 177 -55.32 -25.48 27.95
CA TYR A 177 -56.60 -24.76 27.90
C TYR A 177 -57.64 -25.38 26.96
N THR A 178 -57.20 -26.06 25.88
CA THR A 178 -58.10 -26.69 24.89
C THR A 178 -58.68 -28.03 25.37
N LYS A 179 -58.19 -28.58 26.48
CA LYS A 179 -58.66 -29.87 27.05
C LYS A 179 -59.74 -29.71 28.13
N GLU A 180 -59.99 -28.49 28.59
CA GLU A 180 -61.14 -28.12 29.42
C GLU A 180 -62.35 -27.76 28.55
#